data_AF-G5DXX5-F1
#
_entry.id   AF-G5DXX5-F1
#
_cell.length_a   1.000
_cell.length_b   1.000
_cell.length_c   1.000
_cell.angle_alpha   90.00
_cell.angle_beta   90.00
_cell.angle_gamma   90.00
#
_symmetry.space_group_name_H-M   'P 1'
#
loop_
_entity.id
_entity.type
_entity.pdbx_description
1 polymer ?
#
loop_
_entity_poly.entity_id
_entity_poly.type
_entity_poly.pdbx_seq_one_letter_code
_entity_poly.pdbx_strand_id
1 'polypeptide(L)'
;MVRDRVSTAIDAILSADSASRKQEVQAWDGEVRQVSKHAFNLQQHEGTPRIPPGGWKCGVCDLRENLWLNLTDGSILCGRRYFDGSGGNNRAVQRYRETGYPLAVKLGTITPDGADVYSYDEDDMVLDPNLAEHNLGNSCYLNSTMQVIFSIPAFQRKYVENMEQIFHKSPSDPTQDFSTQVAKFGYGLQSGEYSKPALEKTETAPEHKGLQDGIAPRMFKALIGKGHPEFSTNRQQDAQEFFLHFINMIERNCRSSSNPNEVFRFLVEEKIKCLASQKVKYTQR
;
A
#
# COMPACT_ATOMS: atom_id res chain seq x y z
N MET A 1 -32.75 29.36 7.40
CA MET A 1 -31.99 29.52 6.14
C MET A 1 -30.48 29.37 6.30
N VAL A 2 -29.78 30.19 7.10
CA VAL A 2 -28.31 30.01 7.29
C VAL A 2 -27.99 28.81 8.18
N ARG A 3 -28.75 28.60 9.27
CA ARG A 3 -28.58 27.46 10.19
C ARG A 3 -28.76 26.11 9.50
N ASP A 4 -29.75 26.02 8.61
CA ASP A 4 -30.05 24.81 7.85
C ASP A 4 -28.92 24.53 6.85
N ARG A 5 -28.44 25.56 6.13
CA ARG A 5 -27.28 25.43 5.24
C ARG A 5 -26.01 24.97 5.94
N VAL A 6 -25.75 25.48 7.15
CA VAL A 6 -24.59 25.06 7.96
C VAL A 6 -24.73 23.60 8.39
N SER A 7 -25.91 23.20 8.88
CA SER A 7 -26.14 21.83 9.33
C SER A 7 -26.03 20.84 8.16
N THR A 8 -26.65 21.15 7.02
CA THR A 8 -26.52 20.33 5.80
C THR A 8 -25.08 20.23 5.31
N ALA A 9 -24.30 21.31 5.39
CA ALA A 9 -22.88 21.26 5.01
C ALA A 9 -22.06 20.41 5.99
N ILE A 10 -22.32 20.50 7.29
CA ILE A 10 -21.67 19.66 8.31
C ILE A 10 -21.99 18.19 8.08
N ASP A 11 -23.26 17.85 7.92
CA ASP A 11 -23.69 16.47 7.68
C ASP A 11 -23.07 15.92 6.39
N ALA A 12 -23.02 16.73 5.34
CA ALA A 12 -22.36 16.37 4.08
C ALA A 12 -20.85 16.19 4.22
N ILE A 13 -20.16 16.96 5.06
CA ILE A 13 -18.72 16.81 5.30
C ILE A 13 -18.42 15.59 6.17
N LEU A 14 -19.23 15.35 7.21
CA LEU A 14 -19.07 14.21 8.11
C LEU A 14 -19.40 12.88 7.43
N SER A 15 -20.35 12.89 6.49
CA SER A 15 -20.69 11.74 5.65
C SER A 15 -19.87 11.66 4.36
N ALA A 16 -19.14 12.72 4.01
CA ALA A 16 -18.25 12.67 2.86
C ALA A 16 -17.11 11.72 3.16
N ASP A 17 -17.11 10.60 2.44
CA ASP A 17 -15.96 9.74 2.34
C ASP A 17 -14.74 10.57 1.92
N SER A 18 -13.65 10.44 2.68
CA SER A 18 -12.36 11.00 2.29
C SER A 18 -11.96 10.47 0.92
N ALA A 19 -11.07 11.17 0.22
CA ALA A 19 -10.57 10.69 -1.07
C ALA A 19 -10.00 9.25 -0.96
N SER A 20 -9.47 8.89 0.21
CA SER A 20 -9.07 7.52 0.53
C SER A 20 -10.29 6.59 0.70
N ARG A 21 -11.31 6.98 1.47
CA ARG A 21 -12.51 6.16 1.77
C ARG A 21 -13.43 5.93 0.56
N LYS A 22 -13.53 6.87 -0.38
CA LYS A 22 -14.32 6.70 -1.62
C LYS A 22 -13.81 5.58 -2.53
N GLN A 23 -12.52 5.27 -2.43
CA GLN A 23 -11.93 4.15 -3.13
C GLN A 23 -12.24 2.82 -2.40
N GLU A 24 -12.52 2.86 -1.07
CA GLU A 24 -12.85 1.70 -0.21
C GLU A 24 -14.28 1.17 -0.42
N VAL A 25 -15.23 2.06 -0.68
CA VAL A 25 -16.68 1.77 -0.61
C VAL A 25 -17.25 1.09 -1.89
N GLN A 26 -16.48 0.89 -2.95
CA GLN A 26 -17.00 0.25 -4.18
C GLN A 26 -17.21 -1.28 -4.11
N ALA A 27 -17.11 -1.89 -2.93
CA ALA A 27 -17.44 -3.30 -2.69
C ALA A 27 -18.60 -3.45 -1.68
N TRP A 28 -19.82 -3.65 -2.21
CA TRP A 28 -21.06 -4.29 -1.66
C TRP A 28 -21.14 -4.63 -0.14
N ASP A 29 -22.23 -4.49 0.62
CA ASP A 29 -23.69 -4.44 0.42
C ASP A 29 -24.26 -3.76 1.69
N GLY A 30 -25.02 -2.67 1.57
CA GLY A 30 -25.95 -2.02 2.55
C GLY A 30 -25.71 -1.92 4.07
N GLU A 31 -24.94 -2.81 4.71
CA GLU A 31 -24.74 -2.91 6.15
C GLU A 31 -23.36 -2.36 6.56
N VAL A 32 -23.36 -1.53 7.60
CA VAL A 32 -22.14 -0.96 8.15
C VAL A 32 -21.38 -2.04 8.93
N ARG A 33 -20.38 -2.64 8.28
CA ARG A 33 -19.46 -3.60 8.91
C ARG A 33 -18.86 -3.01 10.19
N GLN A 34 -18.84 -3.80 11.26
CA GLN A 34 -18.20 -3.41 12.52
C GLN A 34 -16.72 -3.78 12.52
N VAL A 35 -15.90 -3.04 13.27
CA VAL A 35 -14.48 -3.40 13.47
C VAL A 35 -14.41 -4.67 14.30
N SER A 36 -13.62 -5.64 13.85
CA SER A 36 -13.44 -6.89 14.60
C SER A 36 -12.80 -6.64 15.95
N LYS A 37 -13.27 -7.33 16.98
CA LYS A 37 -12.61 -7.37 18.30
C LYS A 37 -11.19 -7.94 18.26
N HIS A 38 -10.84 -8.65 17.18
CA HIS A 38 -9.52 -9.26 16.99
C HIS A 38 -8.54 -8.38 16.20
N ALA A 39 -9.01 -7.30 15.55
CA ALA A 39 -8.18 -6.50 14.63
C ALA A 39 -6.94 -5.87 15.27
N PHE A 40 -6.99 -5.54 16.56
CA PHE A 40 -5.88 -4.89 17.26
C PHE A 40 -4.95 -5.85 18.02
N ASN A 41 -5.40 -7.08 18.27
CA ASN A 41 -4.68 -8.06 19.08
C ASN A 41 -4.36 -9.35 18.29
N LEU A 42 -4.43 -9.29 16.96
CA LEU A 42 -4.19 -10.43 16.10
C LEU A 42 -2.69 -10.79 16.11
N GLN A 43 -2.34 -11.95 16.67
CA GLN A 43 -0.98 -12.45 16.62
C GLN A 43 -0.73 -13.16 15.29
N GLN A 44 0.24 -12.68 14.50
CA GLN A 44 0.72 -13.36 13.31
C GLN A 44 1.93 -14.24 13.65
N HIS A 45 1.97 -15.45 13.11
CA HIS A 45 3.07 -16.37 13.34
C HIS A 45 4.33 -15.94 12.59
N GLU A 46 5.49 -16.13 13.21
CA GLU A 46 6.78 -15.95 12.54
C GLU A 46 7.02 -17.07 11.50
N GLY A 47 7.63 -16.73 10.36
CA GLY A 47 7.97 -17.71 9.32
C GLY A 47 6.80 -18.17 8.45
N THR A 48 5.70 -17.42 8.40
CA THR A 48 4.57 -17.71 7.50
C THR A 48 5.01 -17.71 6.03
N PRO A 49 4.45 -18.61 5.20
CA PRO A 49 4.85 -18.74 3.81
C PRO A 49 4.51 -17.48 3.02
N ARG A 50 5.43 -17.06 2.14
CA ARG A 50 5.21 -15.93 1.24
C ARG A 50 4.09 -16.25 0.25
N ILE A 51 2.96 -15.56 0.39
CA ILE A 51 1.77 -15.78 -0.43
C ILE A 51 1.98 -15.12 -1.82
N PRO A 52 1.85 -15.88 -2.93
CA PRO A 52 1.98 -15.32 -4.27
C PRO A 52 0.81 -14.36 -4.58
N PRO A 53 0.93 -13.43 -5.54
CA PRO A 53 -0.13 -12.48 -5.89
C PRO A 53 -1.31 -13.08 -6.69
N GLY A 54 -1.25 -14.37 -7.01
CA GLY A 54 -2.29 -15.07 -7.77
C GLY A 54 -1.95 -16.55 -7.94
N GLY A 55 -2.79 -17.27 -8.71
CA GLY A 55 -2.61 -18.70 -8.95
C GLY A 55 -2.89 -19.58 -7.72
N TRP A 56 -3.59 -19.03 -6.73
CA TRP A 56 -3.88 -19.69 -5.47
C TRP A 56 -4.68 -20.98 -5.65
N LYS A 57 -4.46 -21.89 -4.71
CA LYS A 57 -5.17 -23.16 -4.59
C LYS A 57 -5.38 -23.41 -3.11
N CYS A 58 -6.50 -24.01 -2.75
CA CYS A 58 -6.71 -24.50 -1.39
C CYS A 58 -5.57 -25.46 -0.99
N GLY A 59 -5.00 -25.29 0.20
CA GLY A 59 -3.93 -26.14 0.72
C GLY A 59 -4.35 -27.59 0.99
N VAL A 60 -5.65 -27.90 0.96
CA VAL A 60 -6.21 -29.22 1.29
C VAL A 60 -6.97 -29.86 0.13
N CYS A 61 -7.51 -29.08 -0.81
CA CYS A 61 -8.31 -29.62 -1.92
C CYS A 61 -8.01 -28.91 -3.24
N ASP A 62 -8.69 -29.28 -4.32
CA ASP A 62 -8.38 -28.78 -5.66
C ASP A 62 -9.02 -27.45 -6.05
N LEU A 63 -9.78 -26.83 -5.14
CA LEU A 63 -10.43 -25.55 -5.40
C LEU A 63 -9.42 -24.41 -5.61
N ARG A 64 -9.70 -23.59 -6.61
CA ARG A 64 -8.92 -22.40 -7.00
C ARG A 64 -9.67 -21.09 -6.81
N GLU A 65 -10.94 -21.19 -6.44
CA GLU A 65 -11.85 -20.06 -6.26
C GLU A 65 -12.49 -20.13 -4.86
N ASN A 66 -13.03 -19.01 -4.40
CA ASN A 66 -13.58 -18.86 -3.04
C ASN A 66 -12.55 -19.28 -1.96
N LEU A 67 -11.35 -18.71 -2.06
CA LEU A 67 -10.23 -18.99 -1.18
C LEU A 67 -10.08 -17.88 -0.14
N TRP A 68 -9.74 -18.28 1.07
CA TRP A 68 -9.58 -17.41 2.23
C TRP A 68 -8.17 -17.61 2.78
N LEU A 69 -7.45 -16.51 2.96
CA LEU A 69 -6.13 -16.46 3.57
C LEU A 69 -6.31 -16.13 5.05
N ASN A 70 -5.92 -17.05 5.93
CA ASN A 70 -5.94 -16.79 7.36
C ASN A 70 -4.82 -15.82 7.73
N LEU A 71 -5.17 -14.75 8.46
CA LEU A 71 -4.24 -13.66 8.78
C LEU A 71 -3.25 -14.02 9.89
N THR A 72 -3.46 -15.09 10.65
CA THR A 72 -2.55 -15.56 11.71
C THR A 72 -1.42 -16.42 11.16
N ASP A 73 -1.73 -17.42 10.33
CA ASP A 73 -0.77 -18.46 9.92
C ASP A 73 -0.48 -18.52 8.41
N GLY A 74 -1.12 -17.65 7.62
CA GLY A 74 -0.94 -17.60 6.17
C GLY A 74 -1.55 -18.79 5.41
N SER A 75 -2.38 -19.62 6.05
CA SER A 75 -3.02 -20.75 5.37
C SER A 75 -4.05 -20.28 4.34
N ILE A 76 -4.02 -20.86 3.13
CA ILE A 76 -4.99 -20.58 2.06
C ILE A 76 -5.96 -21.76 1.95
N LEU A 77 -7.23 -21.53 2.28
CA LEU A 77 -8.24 -22.59 2.35
C LEU A 77 -9.55 -22.17 1.72
N CYS A 78 -10.28 -23.13 1.15
CA CYS A 78 -11.57 -22.84 0.51
C CYS A 78 -12.68 -22.55 1.54
N GLY A 79 -13.60 -21.67 1.14
CA GLY A 79 -14.73 -21.20 1.94
C GLY A 79 -15.80 -22.25 2.25
N ARG A 80 -16.95 -21.78 2.76
CA ARG A 80 -18.05 -22.63 3.22
C ARG A 80 -18.80 -23.29 2.06
N ARG A 81 -19.34 -24.49 2.31
CA ARG A 81 -20.22 -25.21 1.39
C ARG A 81 -21.67 -24.75 1.59
N TYR A 82 -22.36 -24.42 0.52
CA TYR A 82 -23.78 -24.06 0.54
C TYR A 82 -24.68 -25.29 0.34
N PHE A 83 -25.94 -25.17 0.74
CA PHE A 83 -26.92 -26.26 0.69
C PHE A 83 -27.28 -26.68 -0.76
N ASP A 84 -27.12 -25.77 -1.71
CA ASP A 84 -27.31 -25.99 -3.14
C ASP A 84 -26.13 -26.72 -3.79
N GLY A 85 -25.10 -27.06 -3.01
CA GLY A 85 -23.89 -27.73 -3.45
C GLY A 85 -22.80 -26.80 -3.96
N SER A 86 -23.05 -25.49 -4.06
CA SER A 86 -22.06 -24.48 -4.46
C SER A 86 -21.15 -24.05 -3.30
N GLY A 87 -20.16 -23.20 -3.59
CA GLY A 87 -19.22 -22.66 -2.59
C GLY A 87 -17.92 -23.47 -2.49
N GLY A 88 -17.41 -23.62 -1.27
CA GLY A 88 -16.18 -24.35 -0.97
C GLY A 88 -16.41 -25.66 -0.20
N ASN A 89 -15.33 -26.24 0.33
CA ASN A 89 -15.34 -27.51 1.09
C ASN A 89 -15.17 -27.32 2.61
N ASN A 90 -15.56 -26.16 3.15
CA ASN A 90 -15.47 -25.82 4.59
C ASN A 90 -14.06 -25.87 5.19
N ARG A 91 -12.99 -25.84 4.38
CA ARG A 91 -11.62 -26.00 4.89
C ARG A 91 -11.16 -24.84 5.75
N ALA A 92 -11.53 -23.61 5.39
CA ALA A 92 -11.16 -22.43 6.16
C ALA A 92 -11.83 -22.40 7.55
N VAL A 93 -13.11 -22.76 7.64
CA VAL A 93 -13.82 -22.86 8.94
C VAL A 93 -13.34 -24.06 9.77
N GLN A 94 -12.94 -25.16 9.14
CA GLN A 94 -12.32 -26.29 9.85
C GLN A 94 -11.00 -25.87 10.49
N ARG A 95 -10.15 -25.12 9.76
CA ARG A 95 -8.90 -24.59 10.29
C ARG A 95 -9.12 -23.72 11.52
N TYR A 96 -10.08 -22.80 11.47
CA TYR A 96 -10.44 -22.01 12.65
C TYR A 96 -10.86 -22.88 13.84
N ARG A 97 -11.63 -23.94 13.64
CA ARG A 97 -12.03 -24.85 14.74
C ARG A 97 -10.85 -25.60 15.36
N GLU A 98 -9.80 -25.86 14.58
CA GLU A 98 -8.61 -26.56 15.04
C GLU A 98 -7.62 -25.62 15.75
N THR A 99 -7.51 -24.37 15.29
CA THR A 99 -6.44 -23.44 15.73
C THR A 99 -6.93 -22.26 16.56
N GLY A 100 -8.20 -21.89 16.43
CA GLY A 100 -8.76 -20.66 17.00
C GLY A 100 -8.38 -19.38 16.25
N TYR A 101 -7.75 -19.44 15.06
CA TYR A 101 -7.29 -18.26 14.34
C TYR A 101 -8.46 -17.49 13.69
N PRO A 102 -8.82 -16.31 14.21
CA PRO A 102 -10.18 -15.79 14.04
C PRO A 102 -10.41 -15.09 12.70
N LEU A 103 -9.39 -14.47 12.12
CA LEU A 103 -9.53 -13.60 10.95
C LEU A 103 -8.99 -14.23 9.68
N ALA A 104 -9.78 -14.12 8.60
CA ALA A 104 -9.34 -14.48 7.25
C ALA A 104 -9.80 -13.44 6.23
N VAL A 105 -8.93 -13.16 5.26
CA VAL A 105 -9.21 -12.27 4.14
C VAL A 105 -9.53 -13.07 2.89
N LYS A 106 -10.54 -12.67 2.14
CA LYS A 106 -10.91 -13.32 0.88
C LYS A 106 -9.89 -12.99 -0.20
N LEU A 107 -9.30 -14.03 -0.80
CA LEU A 107 -8.37 -13.86 -1.91
C LEU A 107 -9.14 -13.45 -3.17
N GLY A 108 -8.61 -12.46 -3.88
CA GLY A 108 -9.26 -11.85 -5.05
C GLY A 108 -10.07 -10.59 -4.74
N THR A 109 -10.29 -10.24 -3.46
CA THR A 109 -10.98 -9.00 -3.06
C THR A 109 -10.04 -7.97 -2.43
N ILE A 110 -8.74 -8.26 -2.38
CA ILE A 110 -7.73 -7.38 -1.75
C ILE A 110 -7.44 -6.20 -2.68
N THR A 111 -7.74 -4.99 -2.21
CA THR A 111 -7.52 -3.70 -2.90
C THR A 111 -6.70 -2.75 -1.99
N PRO A 112 -6.23 -1.59 -2.48
CA PRO A 112 -5.55 -0.59 -1.64
C PRO A 112 -6.43 -0.05 -0.53
N ASP A 113 -7.72 -0.23 -0.73
CA ASP A 113 -8.79 0.41 -0.01
C ASP A 113 -9.43 -0.56 1.00
N GLY A 114 -9.15 -1.85 0.89
CA GLY A 114 -9.56 -2.83 1.87
C GLY A 114 -9.63 -4.22 1.27
N ALA A 115 -10.29 -5.10 1.99
CA ALA A 115 -10.66 -6.41 1.48
C ALA A 115 -11.88 -6.91 2.25
N ASP A 116 -12.51 -7.95 1.71
CA ASP A 116 -13.48 -8.73 2.45
C ASP A 116 -12.77 -9.55 3.53
N VAL A 117 -12.86 -9.07 4.77
CA VAL A 117 -12.37 -9.76 5.96
C VAL A 117 -13.54 -10.42 6.66
N TYR A 118 -13.38 -11.68 7.00
CA TYR A 118 -14.36 -12.46 7.74
C TYR A 118 -13.79 -12.88 9.09
N SER A 119 -14.58 -12.70 10.14
CA SER A 119 -14.26 -13.19 11.47
C SER A 119 -15.05 -14.47 11.74
N TYR A 120 -14.36 -15.58 11.93
CA TYR A 120 -15.00 -16.85 12.29
C TYR A 120 -15.57 -16.84 13.71
N ASP A 121 -15.01 -16.00 14.59
CA ASP A 121 -15.40 -15.90 15.98
C ASP A 121 -16.62 -14.97 16.17
N GLU A 122 -16.78 -13.98 15.30
CA GLU A 122 -17.95 -13.10 15.26
C GLU A 122 -19.02 -13.59 14.25
N ASP A 123 -18.68 -14.64 13.49
CA ASP A 123 -19.48 -15.23 12.39
C ASP A 123 -19.94 -14.22 11.32
N ASP A 124 -19.20 -13.11 11.15
CA ASP A 124 -19.62 -11.95 10.35
C ASP A 124 -18.48 -11.34 9.50
N MET A 125 -18.87 -10.54 8.51
CA MET A 125 -17.97 -9.68 7.74
C MET A 125 -17.57 -8.47 8.59
N VAL A 126 -16.27 -8.30 8.78
CA VAL A 126 -15.71 -7.31 9.71
C VAL A 126 -14.79 -6.32 9.00
N LEU A 127 -14.54 -5.19 9.65
CA LEU A 127 -13.46 -4.29 9.31
C LEU A 127 -12.21 -4.65 10.12
N ASP A 128 -11.07 -4.62 9.45
CA ASP A 128 -9.76 -4.70 10.08
C ASP A 128 -8.97 -3.42 9.71
N PRO A 129 -8.93 -2.41 10.60
CA PRO A 129 -8.19 -1.17 10.36
C PRO A 129 -6.69 -1.39 10.12
N ASN A 130 -6.15 -2.49 10.66
CA ASN A 130 -4.76 -2.90 10.55
C ASN A 130 -4.54 -3.89 9.41
N LEU A 131 -5.55 -4.12 8.56
CA LEU A 131 -5.45 -5.03 7.41
C LEU A 131 -4.26 -4.67 6.53
N ALA A 132 -3.97 -3.37 6.37
CA ALA A 132 -2.76 -2.95 5.68
C ALA A 132 -1.52 -3.53 6.35
N GLU A 133 -1.30 -3.37 7.65
CA GLU A 133 -0.15 -3.94 8.37
C GLU A 133 -0.12 -5.47 8.31
N HIS A 134 -1.27 -6.11 8.49
CA HIS A 134 -1.42 -7.56 8.34
C HIS A 134 -1.17 -8.06 6.91
N ASN A 135 -1.21 -7.18 5.90
CA ASN A 135 -1.16 -7.49 4.47
C ASN A 135 -0.09 -6.67 3.70
N LEU A 136 0.78 -5.91 4.38
CA LEU A 136 1.68 -4.89 3.80
C LEU A 136 2.91 -5.51 3.11
N GLY A 137 2.79 -6.77 2.68
CA GLY A 137 3.81 -7.48 1.91
C GLY A 137 4.01 -6.95 0.48
N ASN A 138 3.19 -6.03 -0.02
CA ASN A 138 3.21 -5.65 -1.44
C ASN A 138 3.73 -4.24 -1.76
N SER A 139 3.94 -3.35 -0.79
CA SER A 139 4.53 -2.00 -1.04
C SER A 139 6.04 -1.93 -0.78
N CYS A 140 6.68 -3.08 -0.47
CA CYS A 140 8.09 -3.13 -0.10
C CYS A 140 9.02 -2.54 -1.18
N TYR A 141 8.69 -2.72 -2.46
CA TYR A 141 9.42 -2.15 -3.60
C TYR A 141 9.45 -0.61 -3.56
N LEU A 142 8.34 0.02 -3.16
CA LEU A 142 8.23 1.46 -3.00
C LEU A 142 9.05 1.88 -1.79
N ASN A 143 8.83 1.23 -0.64
CA ASN A 143 9.50 1.59 0.61
C ASN A 143 11.03 1.49 0.47
N SER A 144 11.55 0.38 -0.07
CA SER A 144 13.00 0.19 -0.25
C SER A 144 13.60 1.22 -1.20
N THR A 145 12.95 1.48 -2.33
CA THR A 145 13.44 2.45 -3.32
C THR A 145 13.41 3.86 -2.75
N MET A 146 12.33 4.25 -2.08
CA MET A 146 12.18 5.61 -1.56
C MET A 146 13.11 5.91 -0.38
N GLN A 147 13.39 4.92 0.48
CA GLN A 147 14.39 5.06 1.55
C GLN A 147 15.79 5.36 0.98
N VAL A 148 16.18 4.66 -0.10
CA VAL A 148 17.46 4.91 -0.78
C VAL A 148 17.46 6.27 -1.47
N ILE A 149 16.41 6.61 -2.21
CA ILE A 149 16.28 7.91 -2.88
C ILE A 149 16.46 9.07 -1.89
N PHE A 150 15.78 9.03 -0.75
CA PHE A 150 15.88 10.07 0.26
C PHE A 150 17.14 9.98 1.12
N SER A 151 18.00 8.99 0.93
CA SER A 151 19.35 9.00 1.50
C SER A 151 20.34 9.83 0.66
N ILE A 152 19.95 10.27 -0.55
CA ILE A 152 20.82 10.99 -1.49
C ILE A 152 20.66 12.52 -1.32
N PRO A 153 21.74 13.27 -1.03
CA PRO A 153 21.65 14.72 -0.74
C PRO A 153 21.02 15.58 -1.85
N ALA A 154 21.10 15.17 -3.11
CA ALA A 154 20.46 15.89 -4.21
C ALA A 154 18.93 15.91 -4.08
N PHE A 155 18.33 14.79 -3.67
CA PHE A 155 16.89 14.66 -3.48
C PHE A 155 16.42 15.36 -2.21
N GLN A 156 17.21 15.28 -1.13
CA GLN A 156 16.95 15.98 0.13
C GLN A 156 16.90 17.50 -0.08
N ARG A 157 17.93 18.07 -0.74
CA ARG A 157 17.96 19.49 -1.09
C ARG A 157 16.78 19.91 -1.97
N LYS A 158 16.42 19.08 -2.96
CA LYS A 158 15.35 19.39 -3.90
C LYS A 158 13.96 19.42 -3.24
N TYR A 159 13.66 18.43 -2.41
CA TYR A 159 12.29 18.18 -1.94
C TYR A 159 12.08 18.43 -0.45
N VAL A 160 13.09 18.28 0.39
CA VAL A 160 12.97 18.43 1.85
C VAL A 160 13.43 19.83 2.28
N GLU A 161 14.64 20.24 1.92
CA GLU A 161 15.13 21.57 2.30
C GLU A 161 14.34 22.71 1.62
N ASN A 162 13.87 22.48 0.39
CA ASN A 162 13.10 23.47 -0.37
C ASN A 162 11.57 23.36 -0.19
N MET A 163 11.11 22.67 0.86
CA MET A 163 9.71 22.30 1.05
C MET A 163 8.77 23.49 1.20
N GLU A 164 9.17 24.55 1.93
CA GLU A 164 8.35 25.74 2.09
C GLU A 164 7.99 26.36 0.73
N GLN A 165 8.97 26.47 -0.17
CA GLN A 165 8.73 27.01 -1.51
C GLN A 165 7.84 26.10 -2.35
N ILE A 166 7.96 24.77 -2.17
CA ILE A 166 7.10 23.80 -2.85
C ILE A 166 5.64 24.00 -2.39
N PHE A 167 5.41 24.08 -1.09
CA PHE A 167 4.06 24.27 -0.53
C PHE A 167 3.46 25.62 -0.90
N HIS A 168 4.26 26.69 -0.93
CA HIS A 168 3.80 28.01 -1.39
C HIS A 168 3.39 28.04 -2.87
N LYS A 169 4.00 27.20 -3.71
CA LYS A 169 3.67 27.09 -5.15
C LYS A 169 2.62 26.02 -5.46
N SER A 170 2.15 25.29 -4.43
CA SER A 170 1.19 24.21 -4.62
C SER A 170 -0.13 24.74 -5.18
N PRO A 171 -0.80 23.99 -6.08
CA PRO A 171 -2.15 24.30 -6.52
C PRO A 171 -3.16 24.19 -5.37
N SER A 172 -4.41 24.58 -5.65
CA SER A 172 -5.53 24.51 -4.70
C SER A 172 -5.79 23.11 -4.16
N ASP A 173 -5.53 22.07 -4.96
CA ASP A 173 -5.54 20.68 -4.52
C ASP A 173 -4.10 20.11 -4.44
N PRO A 174 -3.43 20.20 -3.27
CA PRO A 174 -2.08 19.65 -3.06
C PRO A 174 -2.01 18.12 -3.09
N THR A 175 -3.14 17.42 -3.04
CA THR A 175 -3.16 15.95 -3.02
C THR A 175 -2.78 15.36 -4.38
N GLN A 176 -3.00 16.12 -5.45
CA GLN A 176 -2.69 15.76 -6.82
C GLN A 176 -1.38 16.36 -7.32
N ASP A 177 -0.67 17.13 -6.49
CA ASP A 177 0.58 17.77 -6.86
C ASP A 177 1.80 16.90 -6.56
N PHE A 178 2.58 16.60 -7.59
CA PHE A 178 3.75 15.71 -7.49
C PHE A 178 4.80 16.25 -6.52
N SER A 179 5.15 17.53 -6.65
CA SER A 179 6.22 18.12 -5.83
C SER A 179 5.84 18.15 -4.36
N THR A 180 4.59 18.51 -4.06
CA THR A 180 4.04 18.53 -2.70
C THR A 180 4.02 17.14 -2.08
N GLN A 181 3.55 16.10 -2.78
CA GLN A 181 3.51 14.74 -2.22
C GLN A 181 4.92 14.15 -2.02
N VAL A 182 5.87 14.42 -2.93
CA VAL A 182 7.27 13.99 -2.76
C VAL A 182 7.93 14.71 -1.59
N ALA A 183 7.73 16.02 -1.47
CA ALA A 183 8.25 16.82 -0.35
C ALA A 183 7.67 16.36 1.00
N LYS A 184 6.35 16.15 1.07
CA LYS A 184 5.66 15.59 2.25
C LYS A 184 6.23 14.24 2.65
N PHE A 185 6.43 13.33 1.69
CA PHE A 185 6.99 12.02 1.95
C PHE A 185 8.42 12.12 2.48
N GLY A 186 9.27 12.92 1.81
CA GLY A 186 10.64 13.16 2.22
C GLY A 186 10.74 13.77 3.63
N TYR A 187 9.88 14.73 3.95
CA TYR A 187 9.78 15.30 5.30
C TYR A 187 9.57 14.20 6.33
N GLY A 188 8.56 13.35 6.12
CA GLY A 188 8.18 12.34 7.09
C GLY A 188 9.35 11.39 7.38
N LEU A 189 10.13 11.02 6.36
CA LEU A 189 11.30 10.17 6.54
C LEU A 189 12.44 10.82 7.34
N GLN A 190 12.59 12.15 7.24
CA GLN A 190 13.80 12.85 7.69
C GLN A 190 13.60 13.73 8.92
N SER A 191 12.36 14.13 9.22
CA SER A 191 12.05 15.01 10.34
C SER A 191 12.27 14.35 11.70
N GLY A 192 12.26 13.02 11.75
CA GLY A 192 12.31 12.24 12.99
C GLY A 192 11.02 12.28 13.81
N GLU A 193 9.97 12.95 13.33
CA GLU A 193 8.66 13.01 13.99
C GLU A 193 8.01 11.62 14.08
N TYR A 194 8.18 10.82 13.03
CA TYR A 194 7.61 9.49 12.88
C TYR A 194 8.56 8.38 13.36
N SER A 195 9.71 8.76 13.94
CA SER A 195 10.74 7.87 14.47
C SER A 195 10.70 7.69 15.98
N LYS A 196 9.62 8.18 16.61
CA LYS A 196 9.41 8.12 18.04
C LYS A 196 8.53 6.91 18.38
N PRO A 197 8.81 6.18 19.47
CA PRO A 197 7.89 5.17 19.98
C PRO A 197 6.53 5.79 20.28
N ALA A 198 5.45 5.04 20.05
CA ALA A 198 4.11 5.48 20.42
C ALA A 198 4.07 5.88 21.91
N LEU A 199 3.69 7.13 22.19
CA LEU A 199 3.48 7.58 23.57
C LEU A 199 2.29 6.83 24.15
N GLU A 200 2.43 6.36 25.38
CA GLU A 200 1.43 5.64 26.16
C GLU A 200 0.06 6.36 26.13
N LYS A 201 -0.82 5.95 25.22
CA LYS A 201 -2.22 6.33 25.29
C LYS A 201 -2.91 5.34 26.22
N THR A 202 -2.93 5.72 27.51
CA THR A 202 -3.75 5.18 28.61
C THR A 202 -3.47 3.75 29.12
N GLU A 203 -3.50 3.63 30.46
CA GLU A 203 -3.04 2.53 31.33
C GLU A 203 -3.81 1.18 31.25
N THR A 204 -4.29 0.72 30.10
CA THR A 204 -5.07 -0.55 30.05
C THR A 204 -4.72 -1.53 28.93
N ALA A 205 -3.55 -1.44 28.31
CA ALA A 205 -3.08 -2.46 27.34
C ALA A 205 -1.75 -3.09 27.79
N PRO A 206 -1.67 -4.41 28.01
CA PRO A 206 -0.40 -5.08 28.27
C PRO A 206 0.44 -5.21 26.98
N GLU A 207 1.74 -4.92 27.10
CA GLU A 207 2.85 -5.44 26.28
C GLU A 207 3.07 -5.00 24.81
N HIS A 208 2.69 -3.79 24.40
CA HIS A 208 3.28 -3.15 23.19
C HIS A 208 4.24 -2.00 23.55
N LYS A 209 5.28 -2.31 24.32
CA LYS A 209 6.37 -1.36 24.62
C LYS A 209 7.28 -1.21 23.40
N GLY A 210 7.22 -0.05 22.74
CA GLY A 210 8.27 0.39 21.80
C GLY A 210 7.96 0.30 20.32
N LEU A 211 6.71 0.04 19.91
CA LEU A 211 6.36 0.05 18.49
C LEU A 211 6.35 1.50 17.96
N GLN A 212 6.99 1.71 16.81
CA GLN A 212 7.03 2.98 16.10
C GLN A 212 5.93 2.99 15.04
N ASP A 213 5.03 3.98 15.10
CA ASP A 213 3.87 4.09 14.18
C ASP A 213 4.29 4.32 12.71
N GLY A 214 5.50 4.84 12.49
CA GLY A 214 6.07 5.01 11.15
C GLY A 214 5.23 5.95 10.26
N ILE A 215 5.30 5.72 8.94
CA ILE A 215 4.60 6.54 7.94
C ILE A 215 3.81 5.62 7.03
N ALA A 216 2.53 5.94 6.82
CA ALA A 216 1.68 5.31 5.81
C ALA A 216 1.55 6.21 4.57
N PRO A 217 2.33 5.99 3.49
CA PRO A 217 2.40 6.92 2.35
C PRO A 217 1.27 6.72 1.33
N ARG A 218 0.01 6.61 1.78
CA ARG A 218 -1.14 6.28 0.92
C ARG A 218 -1.36 7.32 -0.18
N MET A 219 -1.36 8.62 0.17
CA MET A 219 -1.51 9.70 -0.82
C MET A 219 -0.39 9.71 -1.85
N PHE A 220 0.85 9.50 -1.41
CA PHE A 220 2.01 9.42 -2.30
C PHE A 220 1.88 8.24 -3.28
N LYS A 221 1.57 7.04 -2.77
CA LYS A 221 1.37 5.83 -3.58
C LYS A 221 0.25 6.04 -4.61
N ALA A 222 -0.89 6.59 -4.19
CA ALA A 222 -2.02 6.84 -5.08
C ALA A 222 -1.64 7.80 -6.23
N LEU A 223 -0.90 8.87 -5.92
CA LEU A 223 -0.49 9.85 -6.92
C LEU A 223 0.51 9.27 -7.92
N ILE A 224 1.59 8.63 -7.45
CA ILE A 224 2.62 8.08 -8.34
C ILE A 224 2.10 6.90 -9.16
N GLY A 225 1.13 6.16 -8.63
CA GLY A 225 0.50 5.02 -9.31
C GLY A 225 -0.58 5.43 -10.30
N LYS A 226 -1.10 6.65 -10.22
CA LYS A 226 -2.27 7.10 -10.99
C LYS A 226 -2.07 6.88 -12.49
N GLY A 227 -2.93 6.05 -13.08
CA GLY A 227 -2.93 5.73 -14.52
C GLY A 227 -1.84 4.75 -14.97
N HIS A 228 -1.01 4.23 -14.06
CA HIS A 228 0.00 3.22 -14.39
C HIS A 228 -0.59 1.80 -14.22
N PRO A 229 -0.50 0.90 -15.22
CA PRO A 229 -1.14 -0.42 -15.15
C PRO A 229 -0.66 -1.27 -13.97
N GLU A 230 0.62 -1.16 -13.61
CA GLU A 230 1.19 -1.88 -12.46
C GLU A 230 1.08 -1.10 -11.13
N PHE A 231 1.62 0.13 -11.07
CA PHE A 231 1.69 0.91 -9.82
C PHE A 231 0.36 1.51 -9.34
N SER A 232 -0.70 1.55 -10.16
CA SER A 232 -2.06 1.84 -9.67
C SER A 232 -2.66 0.67 -8.89
N THR A 233 -2.11 -0.53 -9.07
CA THR A 233 -2.60 -1.75 -8.43
C THR A 233 -1.91 -1.98 -7.09
N ASN A 234 -2.34 -3.06 -6.45
CA ASN A 234 -1.88 -3.49 -5.14
C ASN A 234 -0.99 -4.73 -5.16
N ARG A 235 -0.51 -5.11 -6.34
CA ARG A 235 0.36 -6.27 -6.54
C ARG A 235 1.79 -5.95 -6.12
N GLN A 236 2.57 -7.00 -5.86
CA GLN A 236 4.03 -6.85 -5.75
C GLN A 236 4.56 -6.37 -7.07
N GLN A 237 5.53 -5.46 -7.02
CA GLN A 237 6.14 -4.89 -8.21
C GLN A 237 7.66 -4.97 -8.12
N ASP A 238 8.30 -4.85 -9.29
CA ASP A 238 9.74 -4.79 -9.39
C ASP A 238 10.27 -3.42 -8.93
N ALA A 239 11.33 -3.43 -8.12
CA ALA A 239 11.91 -2.23 -7.55
C ALA A 239 12.64 -1.38 -8.60
N GLN A 240 13.25 -2.00 -9.61
CA GLN A 240 13.94 -1.31 -10.69
C GLN A 240 12.93 -0.65 -11.64
N GLU A 241 11.82 -1.32 -11.95
CA GLU A 241 10.73 -0.75 -12.75
C GLU A 241 10.13 0.46 -12.03
N PHE A 242 9.85 0.33 -10.72
CA PHE A 242 9.36 1.44 -9.92
C PHE A 242 10.36 2.59 -9.85
N PHE A 243 11.65 2.30 -9.67
CA PHE A 243 12.71 3.30 -9.67
C PHE A 243 12.72 4.07 -11.00
N LEU A 244 12.73 3.38 -12.14
CA LEU A 244 12.72 4.04 -13.45
C LEU A 244 11.44 4.86 -13.67
N HIS A 245 10.27 4.34 -13.26
CA HIS A 245 9.02 5.09 -13.31
C HIS A 245 9.11 6.38 -12.50
N PHE A 246 9.59 6.30 -11.27
CA PHE A 246 9.76 7.45 -10.38
C PHE A 246 10.77 8.47 -10.92
N ILE A 247 11.94 8.03 -11.42
CA ILE A 247 12.93 8.90 -12.07
C ILE A 247 12.33 9.62 -13.29
N ASN A 248 11.56 8.93 -14.12
CA ASN A 248 10.86 9.54 -15.25
C ASN A 248 9.79 10.55 -14.81
N MET A 249 9.07 10.30 -13.71
CA MET A 249 8.15 11.28 -13.13
C MET A 249 8.88 12.54 -12.68
N ILE A 250 10.05 12.40 -12.03
CA ILE A 250 10.89 13.54 -11.66
C ILE A 250 11.35 14.32 -12.89
N GLU A 251 11.79 13.63 -13.93
CA GLU A 251 12.26 14.26 -15.17
C GLU A 251 11.18 15.15 -15.79
N ARG A 252 9.93 14.66 -15.81
CA ARG A 252 8.78 15.42 -16.32
C ARG A 252 8.47 16.66 -15.47
N ASN A 253 8.65 16.57 -14.15
CA ASN A 253 8.35 17.64 -13.21
C ASN A 253 9.52 18.61 -12.97
N CYS A 254 10.73 18.29 -13.45
CA CYS A 254 11.93 19.11 -13.21
C CYS A 254 12.47 19.85 -14.45
N ARG A 255 11.79 19.79 -15.61
CA ARG A 255 12.27 20.35 -16.90
C ARG A 255 12.83 21.77 -16.85
N SER A 256 12.27 22.64 -16.01
CA SER A 256 12.65 24.07 -15.91
C SER A 256 13.29 24.42 -14.57
N SER A 257 13.78 23.44 -13.82
CA SER A 257 14.33 23.64 -12.48
C SER A 257 15.50 22.69 -12.21
N SER A 258 16.13 22.79 -11.04
CA SER A 258 17.13 21.80 -10.61
C SER A 258 16.56 20.39 -10.67
N ASN A 259 17.27 19.49 -11.34
CA ASN A 259 16.85 18.09 -11.49
C ASN A 259 17.75 17.20 -10.61
N PRO A 260 17.20 16.52 -9.58
CA PRO A 260 18.01 15.62 -8.76
C PRO A 260 18.44 14.36 -9.53
N ASN A 261 17.82 14.03 -10.66
CA ASN A 261 18.20 12.88 -11.50
C ASN A 261 19.61 13.01 -12.11
N GLU A 262 20.20 14.20 -12.15
CA GLU A 262 21.57 14.39 -12.66
C GLU A 262 22.59 13.52 -11.90
N VAL A 263 22.33 13.16 -10.63
CA VAL A 263 23.20 12.26 -9.85
C VAL A 263 23.29 10.85 -10.42
N PHE A 264 22.28 10.43 -11.18
CA PHE A 264 22.21 9.12 -11.81
C PHE A 264 22.52 9.16 -13.30
N ARG A 265 22.64 10.35 -13.89
CA ARG A 265 22.77 10.48 -15.34
C ARG A 265 24.22 10.20 -15.75
N PHE A 266 24.38 9.31 -16.72
CA PHE A 266 25.65 9.00 -17.34
C PHE A 266 25.43 8.78 -18.85
N LEU A 267 26.53 8.78 -19.60
CA LEU A 267 26.53 8.46 -21.02
C LEU A 267 27.12 7.06 -21.21
N VAL A 268 26.46 6.24 -22.03
CA VAL A 268 26.96 4.93 -22.44
C VAL A 268 27.60 5.08 -23.82
N GLU A 269 28.88 4.74 -23.94
CA GLU A 269 29.53 4.57 -25.24
C GLU A 269 29.46 3.11 -25.68
N GLU A 270 28.80 2.88 -26.82
CA GLU A 270 28.72 1.57 -27.46
C GLU A 270 29.64 1.53 -28.68
N LYS A 271 30.54 0.53 -28.69
CA LYS A 271 31.47 0.30 -29.79
C LYS A 271 31.11 -0.98 -30.53
N ILE A 272 30.73 -0.84 -31.79
CA ILE A 272 30.50 -1.97 -32.71
C ILE A 272 31.73 -2.12 -33.60
N LYS A 273 32.31 -3.32 -33.67
CA LYS A 273 33.44 -3.64 -34.55
C LYS A 273 33.06 -4.74 -35.54
N CYS A 274 33.20 -4.45 -36.84
CA CYS A 274 33.07 -5.47 -37.87
C CYS A 274 34.28 -6.40 -37.83
N LEU A 275 34.07 -7.71 -37.64
CA LEU A 275 35.16 -8.68 -37.54
C LEU A 275 35.87 -8.93 -38.88
N ALA A 276 35.18 -8.82 -40.01
CA ALA A 276 35.80 -9.02 -41.32
C ALA A 276 36.64 -7.81 -41.77
N SER A 277 36.06 -6.60 -41.70
CA SER A 277 36.73 -5.37 -42.19
C SER A 277 37.57 -4.65 -41.13
N GLN A 278 37.49 -5.08 -39.86
CA GLN A 278 38.10 -4.43 -38.70
C GLN A 278 37.63 -2.97 -38.45
N LYS A 279 36.69 -2.43 -39.24
CA LYS A 279 36.11 -1.10 -39.05
C LYS A 279 35.24 -1.04 -37.78
N VAL A 280 35.18 0.13 -37.17
CA VAL A 280 34.47 0.39 -35.91
C VAL A 280 33.44 1.51 -36.07
N LYS A 281 32.37 1.44 -35.28
CA LYS A 281 31.38 2.51 -35.10
C LYS A 281 31.16 2.72 -33.61
N TYR A 282 31.16 3.97 -33.18
CA TYR A 282 30.87 4.38 -31.81
C TYR A 282 29.52 5.09 -31.79
N THR A 283 28.68 4.80 -30.81
CA THR A 283 27.40 5.48 -30.57
C THR A 283 27.29 5.79 -29.08
N GLN A 284 26.89 7.01 -28.74
CA GLN A 284 26.62 7.41 -27.37
C GLN A 284 25.11 7.48 -27.13
N ARG A 285 24.64 7.01 -25.97
CA ARG A 285 23.24 7.09 -25.53
C ARG A 285 23.13 7.33 -24.04
#